data_AF-W9QLL5-F1
#
_entry.id   AF-W9QLL5-F1
#
_cell.length_a   1.000
_cell.length_b   1.000
_cell.length_c   1.000
_cell.angle_alpha   90.00
_cell.angle_beta   90.00
_cell.angle_gamma   90.00
#
_symmetry.space_group_name_H-M   'P 1'
#
loop_
_entity.id
_entity.type
_entity.pdbx_description
1 polymer ?
#
loop_
_entity_poly.entity_id
_entity_poly.type
_entity_poly.pdbx_seq_one_letter_code
_entity_poly.pdbx_strand_id
1 'polypeptide(L)'
;MLVQRRKLIGIRGCASAGQGEGENKSERRNFLSLEEAGLVEMSGLSTHERFLCRLTISSLNLLRVISEQEGCPIEELNAGRVCDWFVKDKLKREQNIDSAVLQWDDSEFQF
;
A
#
# COMPACT_ATOMS: atom_id res chain seq x y z
N MET A 1 -21.57 -14.11 -42.81
CA MET A 1 -21.94 -13.53 -41.50
C MET A 1 -20.70 -13.48 -40.63
N LEU A 2 -20.23 -12.29 -40.27
CA LEU A 2 -19.10 -12.08 -39.35
C LEU A 2 -19.58 -12.29 -37.91
N VAL A 3 -19.05 -13.30 -37.21
CA VAL A 3 -19.29 -13.52 -35.78
C VAL A 3 -18.15 -12.87 -35.01
N GLN A 4 -18.43 -11.71 -34.42
CA GLN A 4 -17.49 -10.94 -33.60
C GLN A 4 -17.28 -11.63 -32.25
N ARG A 5 -16.10 -12.24 -32.05
CA ARG A 5 -15.69 -12.80 -30.76
C ARG A 5 -15.43 -11.66 -29.76
N ARG A 6 -16.30 -11.51 -28.77
CA ARG A 6 -16.11 -10.58 -27.64
C ARG A 6 -14.92 -11.05 -26.80
N LYS A 7 -13.84 -10.28 -26.75
CA LYS A 7 -12.73 -10.47 -25.81
C LYS A 7 -13.25 -10.23 -24.39
N LEU A 8 -13.15 -11.24 -23.53
CA LEU A 8 -13.27 -11.09 -22.08
C LEU A 8 -12.06 -10.29 -21.59
N ILE A 9 -12.31 -9.07 -21.10
CA ILE A 9 -11.32 -8.26 -20.40
C ILE A 9 -11.14 -8.88 -19.02
N GLY A 10 -9.97 -9.45 -18.77
CA GLY A 10 -9.60 -9.97 -17.46
C GLY A 10 -9.48 -8.80 -16.47
N ILE A 11 -10.44 -8.69 -15.56
CA ILE A 11 -10.33 -7.80 -14.40
C ILE A 11 -9.30 -8.44 -13.47
N ARG A 12 -8.08 -7.89 -13.50
CA ARG A 12 -7.02 -8.26 -12.56
C ARG A 12 -7.31 -7.55 -11.24
N GLY A 13 -8.15 -8.18 -10.43
CA GLY A 13 -8.43 -7.72 -9.07
C GLY A 13 -7.13 -7.69 -8.27
N CYS A 14 -6.85 -6.56 -7.63
CA CYS A 14 -5.74 -6.43 -6.69
C CYS A 14 -6.11 -7.17 -5.40
N ALA A 15 -6.02 -8.50 -5.45
CA ALA A 15 -6.01 -9.38 -4.31
C ALA A 15 -4.65 -10.06 -4.32
N SER A 16 -3.77 -9.61 -3.42
CA SER A 16 -2.59 -10.37 -3.03
C SER A 16 -3.05 -11.63 -2.29
N ALA A 17 -3.47 -12.63 -3.06
CA ALA A 17 -3.63 -13.99 -2.59
C ALA A 17 -2.23 -14.56 -2.40
N GLY A 18 -1.79 -14.66 -1.14
CA GLY A 18 -0.55 -15.35 -0.79
C GLY A 18 -0.72 -16.85 -0.97
N GLN A 19 0.11 -17.43 -1.86
CA GLN A 19 0.47 -18.84 -1.86
C GLN A 19 1.93 -18.98 -2.29
N GLY A 20 2.73 -19.64 -1.45
CA GLY A 20 3.87 -20.46 -1.88
C GLY A 20 5.25 -19.80 -1.92
N GLU A 21 6.01 -20.07 -0.84
CA GLU A 21 7.39 -20.57 -0.82
C GLU A 21 8.54 -19.78 -1.48
N GLY A 22 9.51 -19.41 -0.64
CA GLY A 22 10.94 -19.51 -0.98
C GLY A 22 11.64 -18.22 -1.41
N GLU A 23 12.65 -17.87 -0.61
CA GLU A 23 13.77 -16.98 -0.89
C GLU A 23 13.60 -15.49 -0.54
N ASN A 24 14.61 -15.00 0.18
CA ASN A 24 14.78 -13.74 0.90
C ASN A 24 14.44 -12.49 0.07
N LYS A 25 13.16 -12.23 -0.13
CA LYS A 25 12.62 -10.94 -0.56
C LYS A 25 12.15 -10.22 0.69
N SER A 26 12.76 -9.08 1.00
CA SER A 26 12.27 -8.09 1.97
C SER A 26 10.75 -8.04 1.87
N GLU A 27 10.03 -8.59 2.85
CA GLU A 27 8.56 -8.67 2.80
C GLU A 27 8.04 -7.25 2.73
N ARG A 28 7.58 -6.85 1.54
CA ARG A 28 7.11 -5.49 1.26
C ARG A 28 6.05 -5.17 2.30
N ARG A 29 6.36 -4.25 3.22
CA ARG A 29 5.49 -3.94 4.37
C ARG A 29 4.11 -3.55 3.87
N ASN A 30 3.09 -4.28 4.33
CA ASN A 30 1.69 -3.97 4.06
C ASN A 30 1.15 -3.10 5.20
N PHE A 31 0.54 -1.96 4.86
CA PHE A 31 -0.08 -1.05 5.83
C PHE A 31 -1.50 -1.47 6.25
N LEU A 32 -2.04 -2.53 5.65
CA LEU A 32 -3.30 -3.13 6.05
C LEU A 32 -3.04 -4.52 6.62
N SER A 33 -3.23 -4.69 7.92
CA SER A 33 -3.09 -5.99 8.58
C SER A 33 -4.18 -6.97 8.13
N LEU A 34 -3.95 -8.27 8.36
CA LEU A 34 -4.94 -9.30 8.07
C LEU A 34 -6.24 -9.10 8.87
N GLU A 35 -6.11 -8.67 10.13
CA GLU A 35 -7.24 -8.37 11.00
C GLU A 35 -8.07 -7.20 10.47
N GLU A 36 -7.42 -6.10 10.09
CA GLU A 36 -8.10 -4.94 9.51
C GLU A 36 -8.75 -5.28 8.16
N ALA A 37 -8.06 -6.04 7.30
CA ALA A 37 -8.65 -6.51 6.05
C ALA A 37 -9.90 -7.36 6.32
N GLY A 38 -9.85 -8.25 7.33
CA GLY A 38 -11.00 -9.05 7.75
C GLY A 38 -12.19 -8.19 8.21
N LEU A 39 -11.94 -7.17 9.03
CA LEU A 39 -12.97 -6.21 9.46
C LEU A 39 -13.63 -5.51 8.25
N VAL A 40 -12.83 -5.13 7.27
CA VAL A 40 -13.33 -4.48 6.05
C VAL A 40 -14.18 -5.44 5.22
N GLU A 41 -13.80 -6.71 5.06
CA GLU A 41 -14.61 -7.69 4.32
C GLU A 41 -15.93 -8.03 5.04
N MET A 42 -15.95 -8.05 6.38
CA MET A 42 -17.14 -8.36 7.17
C MET A 42 -18.11 -7.18 7.34
N SER A 43 -17.71 -5.96 6.97
CA SER A 43 -18.47 -4.73 7.18
C SER A 43 -19.78 -4.61 6.38
N GLY A 44 -20.01 -5.48 5.39
CA GLY A 44 -21.18 -5.41 4.50
C GLY A 44 -21.13 -4.27 3.46
N LEU A 45 -19.99 -3.58 3.34
CA LEU A 45 -19.78 -2.50 2.36
C LEU A 45 -19.79 -3.01 0.92
N SER A 46 -20.26 -2.16 0.00
CA SER A 46 -20.15 -2.41 -1.45
C SER A 46 -18.69 -2.39 -1.91
N THR A 47 -18.41 -2.87 -3.13
CA THR A 47 -17.04 -2.98 -3.66
C THR A 47 -16.27 -1.65 -3.64
N HIS A 48 -16.93 -0.55 -4.02
CA HIS A 48 -16.29 0.78 -4.06
C HIS A 48 -15.97 1.30 -2.66
N GLU A 49 -16.91 1.14 -1.73
CA GLU A 49 -16.73 1.53 -0.33
C GLU A 49 -15.64 0.70 0.33
N ARG A 50 -15.56 -0.59 0.02
CA ARG A 50 -14.53 -1.48 0.54
C ARG A 50 -13.14 -1.08 0.09
N PHE A 51 -12.99 -0.76 -1.18
CA PHE A 51 -11.74 -0.22 -1.71
C PHE A 51 -11.33 1.06 -0.98
N LEU A 52 -12.26 2.00 -0.84
CA LEU A 52 -12.00 3.26 -0.13
C LEU A 52 -11.64 3.00 1.33
N CYS A 53 -12.35 2.09 2.01
CA CYS A 53 -12.08 1.74 3.41
C CYS A 53 -10.68 1.16 3.59
N ARG A 54 -10.26 0.22 2.73
CA ARG A 54 -8.90 -0.33 2.73
C ARG A 54 -7.85 0.76 2.50
N LEU A 55 -8.11 1.69 1.58
CA LEU A 55 -7.24 2.84 1.32
C LEU A 55 -7.11 3.72 2.58
N THR A 56 -8.24 4.09 3.19
CA THR A 56 -8.27 4.95 4.38
C THR A 56 -7.55 4.33 5.58
N ILE A 57 -7.78 3.05 5.87
CA ILE A 57 -7.08 2.36 6.98
C ILE A 57 -5.58 2.29 6.70
N SER A 58 -5.20 1.94 5.46
CA SER A 58 -3.78 1.92 5.07
C SER A 58 -3.12 3.29 5.24
N SER A 59 -3.81 4.37 4.85
CA SER A 59 -3.33 5.74 5.06
C SER A 59 -3.19 6.10 6.54
N LEU A 60 -4.16 5.69 7.38
CA LEU A 60 -4.09 5.92 8.83
C LEU A 60 -2.87 5.23 9.46
N ASN A 61 -2.61 3.98 9.08
CA ASN A 61 -1.46 3.23 9.60
C ASN A 61 -0.13 3.84 9.14
N LEU A 62 -0.05 4.33 7.90
CA LEU A 62 1.11 5.08 7.45
C LEU A 62 1.29 6.38 8.26
N LEU A 63 0.22 7.14 8.51
CA LEU A 63 0.30 8.36 9.33
C LEU A 63 0.79 8.08 10.77
N ARG A 64 0.40 6.95 11.36
CA ARG A 64 0.94 6.50 12.66
C ARG A 64 2.45 6.27 12.60
N VAL A 65 2.93 5.59 11.55
CA VAL A 65 4.38 5.40 11.34
C VAL A 65 5.12 6.73 11.15
N ILE A 66 4.54 7.68 10.41
CA ILE A 66 5.11 9.02 10.22
C ILE A 66 5.20 9.75 11.57
N SER A 67 4.13 9.73 12.36
CA SER A 67 4.07 10.33 13.70
C SER A 67 5.15 9.77 14.62
N GLU A 68 5.32 8.45 14.65
CA GLU A 68 6.38 7.79 15.43
C GLU A 68 7.79 8.21 14.99
N GLN A 69 8.04 8.33 13.68
CA GLN A 69 9.36 8.70 13.17
C GLN A 69 9.70 10.18 13.34
N GLU A 70 8.72 11.06 13.22
CA GLU A 70 8.90 12.50 13.43
C GLU A 70 8.85 12.87 14.91
N GLY A 71 8.51 11.93 15.80
CA GLY A 71 8.47 12.12 17.25
C GLY A 71 7.42 13.14 17.70
N CYS A 72 6.32 13.28 16.94
CA CYS A 72 5.21 14.18 17.28
C CYS A 72 3.88 13.42 17.31
N PRO A 73 2.87 13.89 18.08
CA PRO A 73 1.53 13.34 18.04
C PRO A 73 0.95 13.32 16.62
N ILE A 74 0.09 12.36 16.32
CA ILE A 74 -0.53 12.22 14.99
C ILE A 74 -1.41 13.43 14.65
N GLU A 75 -1.97 14.09 15.67
CA GLU A 75 -2.79 15.29 15.59
C GLU A 75 -1.97 16.52 15.13
N GLU A 76 -0.66 16.51 15.31
CA GLU A 76 0.25 17.57 14.88
C GLU A 76 0.75 17.38 13.45
N LEU A 77 0.47 16.22 12.83
CA LEU A 77 0.79 15.99 11.43
C LEU A 77 -0.05 16.91 10.54
N ASN A 78 0.64 17.68 9.71
CA ASN A 78 0.06 18.50 8.66
C ASN A 78 0.68 18.14 7.31
N ALA A 79 0.12 18.68 6.24
CA ALA A 79 0.58 18.40 4.88
C ALA A 79 2.09 18.65 4.69
N GLY A 80 2.63 19.71 5.30
CA GLY A 80 4.06 20.02 5.24
C GLY A 80 4.91 18.92 5.86
N ARG A 81 4.60 18.53 7.11
CA ARG A 81 5.33 17.44 7.81
C ARG A 81 5.25 16.11 7.06
N VAL A 82 4.07 15.79 6.51
CA VAL A 82 3.89 14.57 5.71
C VAL A 82 4.75 14.63 4.46
N CYS A 83 4.71 15.73 3.69
CA CYS A 83 5.55 15.91 2.51
C CYS A 83 7.04 15.82 2.84
N ASP A 84 7.50 16.48 3.90
CA ASP A 84 8.89 16.44 4.35
C ASP A 84 9.32 15.01 4.69
N TRP A 85 8.47 14.26 5.40
CA TRP A 85 8.75 12.85 5.70
C TRP A 85 8.87 12.01 4.42
N PHE A 86 7.99 12.19 3.44
CA PHE A 86 8.07 11.47 2.16
C PHE A 86 9.38 11.76 1.41
N VAL A 87 9.87 13.01 1.47
CA VAL A 87 11.18 13.37 0.89
C VAL A 87 12.31 12.68 1.65
N LYS A 88 12.30 12.68 2.98
CA LYS A 88 13.28 11.97 3.80
C LYS A 88 13.28 10.46 3.53
N ASP A 89 12.11 9.84 3.44
CA ASP A 89 11.98 8.40 3.19
C ASP A 89 12.43 8.02 1.77
N LYS A 90 12.18 8.89 0.78
CA LYS A 90 12.75 8.74 -0.57
C LYS A 90 14.29 8.75 -0.54
N LEU A 91 14.91 9.67 0.19
CA LEU A 91 16.37 9.73 0.32
C LEU A 91 16.93 8.47 1.00
N LYS A 92 16.21 7.89 1.98
CA LYS A 92 16.58 6.61 2.58
C LYS A 92 16.60 5.49 1.54
N ARG A 93 15.59 5.41 0.66
CA ARG A 93 15.56 4.42 -0.43
C ARG A 93 16.76 4.54 -1.36
N GLU A 94 17.14 5.76 -1.72
CA GLU A 94 18.27 6.02 -2.62
C GLU A 94 19.61 5.55 -2.03
N GLN A 95 19.74 5.55 -0.70
CA GLN A 95 20.93 5.06 0.00
C GLN A 95 20.86 3.54 0.26
N ASN A 96 19.73 3.07 0.78
CA ASN A 96 19.47 1.67 1.08
C ASN A 96 17.96 1.42 1.16
N ILE A 97 17.44 0.63 0.22
CA ILE A 97 16.00 0.33 0.13
C ILE A 97 15.42 -0.28 1.42
N ASP A 98 16.21 -1.08 2.15
CA ASP A 98 15.75 -1.72 3.39
C ASP A 98 15.60 -0.74 4.55
N SER A 99 16.25 0.43 4.47
CA SER A 99 16.17 1.47 5.50
C SER A 99 14.93 2.36 5.38
N ALA A 100 14.27 2.37 4.21
CA ALA A 100 13.06 3.13 3.97
C ALA A 100 11.83 2.40 4.51
N VAL A 101 10.82 3.17 4.90
CA VAL A 101 9.49 2.66 5.22
C VAL A 101 8.78 2.20 3.96
N LEU A 102 8.81 3.03 2.93
CA LEU A 102 8.19 2.74 1.65
C LEU A 102 9.22 2.06 0.75
N GLN A 103 9.28 0.74 0.80
CA GLN A 103 10.16 -0.10 -0.03
C GLN A 103 9.60 -0.23 -1.46
N TRP A 104 9.61 0.87 -2.21
CA TRP A 104 9.27 0.87 -3.62
C TRP A 104 10.55 0.69 -4.43
N ASP A 105 10.60 -0.38 -5.21
CA ASP A 105 11.67 -0.62 -6.18
C ASP A 105 11.28 0.03 -7.51
N ASP A 106 11.96 1.12 -7.87
CA ASP A 106 11.74 1.84 -9.12
C ASP A 106 12.23 1.03 -10.34
N SER A 107 12.98 -0.06 -10.12
CA SER A 107 13.45 -0.97 -11.18
C SER A 107 12.31 -1.71 -11.87
N GLU A 108 11.14 -1.85 -11.23
CA GLU A 108 9.94 -2.48 -11.83
C GLU A 108 9.27 -1.59 -12.89
N PHE A 109 9.67 -0.32 -13.03
CA PHE A 109 9.04 0.66 -13.93
C PHE A 109 9.90 1.08 -15.13
N GLN A 110 11.05 0.45 -15.37
CA GLN A 110 11.80 0.63 -16.62
C GLN A 110 11.11 -0.12 -17.77
N PHE A 111 10.25 0.59 -18.51
CA PHE A 111 9.72 0.18 -19.80
C PHE A 111 10.55 0.75 -20.95
#